data_AF-A0A7J3KWY2-F1
#
_entry.id   AF-A0A7J3KWY2-F1
#
_cell.length_a   1.000
_cell.length_b   1.000
_cell.length_c   1.000
_cell.angle_alpha   90.00
_cell.angle_beta   90.00
_cell.angle_gamma   90.00
#
_symmetry.space_group_name_H-M   'P 1'
#
loop_
_entity.id
_entity.type
_entity.pdbx_description
1 polymer ?
#
loop_
_entity_poly.entity_id
_entity_poly.type
_entity_poly.pdbx_seq_one_letter_code
_entity_poly.pdbx_strand_id
1 'polypeptide(L)'
;MSILFFGVPLDPDDREERCLIKRAYIYALIRGHVPTPNFLTPYEALMHYLQEIFVDPKFVKLGEIPVESWLRPKPSFRDLSMINPDTFSAFLAADCCRDYAEMVNIFVRRKVLPNKFVMIGVDHSSTGGCLKALTSFYGVEKIGVIILDSHFDAFHAKLGKSLFTYIKEHGIPAFMPHTNNFEGLLELDAPETYNSGSFLRYLLEERVILPENVIVIGVADYPSKGLEEIEDERVKKWVSEYRRFEREGVLILPRTRLKREGMNPLKMALNSLRTPFIYISLDIDVMSFREVYAARILNTIGLDPNEVYEILEIIKKYIIKKGIELVGFDLMEIDVHAANAHLKNGIVDRTYDISKVVIRKIIDGMINGSFDEATGNVYQKF
;
A
#
# COMPACT_ATOMS: atom_id res chain seq x y z
N MET A 1 -14.15 -22.65 -2.33
CA MET A 1 -13.70 -21.28 -2.65
C MET A 1 -12.19 -21.29 -2.71
N SER A 2 -11.59 -20.76 -3.78
CA SER A 2 -10.13 -20.67 -3.94
C SER A 2 -9.62 -19.31 -3.46
N ILE A 3 -8.30 -19.20 -3.23
CA ILE A 3 -7.60 -17.94 -3.00
C ILE A 3 -6.71 -17.69 -4.23
N LEU A 4 -6.98 -16.60 -4.93
CA LEU A 4 -6.36 -16.29 -6.21
C LEU A 4 -5.25 -15.24 -6.02
N PHE A 5 -4.10 -15.45 -6.64
CA PHE A 5 -2.95 -14.54 -6.58
C PHE A 5 -2.79 -13.85 -7.93
N PHE A 6 -2.66 -12.53 -7.92
CA PHE A 6 -2.33 -11.77 -9.13
C PHE A 6 -1.41 -10.59 -8.83
N GLY A 7 -0.71 -10.10 -9.85
CA GLY A 7 0.22 -8.98 -9.74
C GLY A 7 -0.22 -7.72 -10.48
N VAL A 8 0.18 -6.57 -9.95
CA VAL A 8 0.02 -5.24 -10.60
C VAL A 8 1.37 -4.51 -10.63
N PRO A 9 2.16 -4.66 -11.69
CA PRO A 9 3.51 -4.10 -11.76
C PRO A 9 3.51 -2.65 -12.26
N LEU A 10 2.55 -1.83 -11.84
CA LEU A 10 2.48 -0.40 -12.17
C LEU A 10 3.45 0.39 -11.29
N ASP A 11 4.43 1.04 -11.90
CA ASP A 11 5.46 1.86 -11.27
C ASP A 11 5.61 3.18 -12.05
N PRO A 12 4.76 4.19 -11.72
CA PRO A 12 4.73 5.47 -12.39
C PRO A 12 5.63 6.52 -11.72
N ASP A 13 6.61 6.09 -10.92
CA ASP A 13 7.44 6.99 -10.12
C ASP A 13 8.31 7.92 -10.99
N ASP A 14 8.04 9.23 -10.87
CA ASP A 14 8.65 10.28 -11.67
C ASP A 14 9.92 10.87 -11.06
N ARG A 15 10.33 10.42 -9.87
CA ARG A 15 11.56 10.92 -9.23
C ARG A 15 12.79 10.56 -10.06
N GLU A 16 13.72 11.52 -10.14
CA GLU A 16 14.93 11.37 -10.94
C GLU A 16 15.74 10.14 -10.50
N GLU A 17 15.89 9.90 -9.20
CA GLU A 17 16.59 8.73 -8.68
C GLU A 17 15.96 7.41 -9.14
N ARG A 18 14.63 7.35 -9.26
CA ARG A 18 13.90 6.15 -9.70
C ARG A 18 14.07 5.92 -11.19
N CYS A 19 14.01 6.99 -11.99
CA CYS A 19 14.34 6.93 -13.41
C CYS A 19 15.79 6.44 -13.64
N LEU A 20 16.75 6.94 -12.86
CA LEU A 20 18.16 6.51 -12.95
C LEU A 20 18.34 5.03 -12.64
N ILE A 21 17.66 4.49 -11.62
CA ILE A 21 17.68 3.05 -11.30
C ILE A 21 17.12 2.22 -12.48
N LYS A 22 15.96 2.60 -13.02
CA LYS A 22 15.35 1.93 -14.19
C LYS A 22 16.29 1.94 -15.42
N ARG A 23 16.96 3.07 -15.68
CA ARG A 23 17.95 3.18 -16.77
C ARG A 23 19.20 2.35 -16.51
N ALA A 24 19.71 2.35 -15.28
CA ALA A 24 20.86 1.53 -14.88
C ALA A 24 20.59 0.04 -15.10
N TYR A 25 19.38 -0.42 -14.76
CA TYR A 25 18.92 -1.76 -15.07
C TYR A 25 18.94 -2.06 -16.58
N ILE A 26 18.36 -1.19 -17.41
CA ILE A 26 18.39 -1.36 -18.88
C ILE A 26 19.83 -1.43 -19.40
N TYR A 27 20.73 -0.56 -18.95
CA TYR A 27 22.13 -0.59 -19.38
C TYR A 27 22.83 -1.87 -18.96
N ALA A 28 22.50 -2.40 -17.77
CA ALA A 28 23.00 -3.69 -17.32
C ALA A 28 22.50 -4.83 -18.23
N LEU A 29 21.22 -4.83 -18.61
CA LEU A 29 20.67 -5.78 -19.58
C LEU A 29 21.41 -5.73 -20.93
N ILE A 30 21.60 -4.53 -21.50
CA ILE A 30 22.28 -4.33 -22.78
C ILE A 30 23.73 -4.88 -22.73
N ARG A 31 24.38 -4.77 -21.57
CA ARG A 31 25.75 -5.27 -21.35
C ARG A 31 25.79 -6.73 -20.91
N GLY A 32 24.67 -7.45 -20.83
CA GLY A 32 24.61 -8.83 -20.35
C GLY A 32 24.88 -9.00 -18.85
N HIS A 33 24.82 -7.94 -18.05
CA HIS A 33 25.05 -7.95 -16.60
C HIS A 33 23.72 -8.05 -15.86
N VAL A 34 23.05 -9.19 -15.98
CA VAL A 34 21.74 -9.40 -15.35
C VAL A 34 21.91 -10.02 -13.96
N PRO A 35 21.40 -9.40 -12.88
CA PRO A 35 21.45 -10.02 -11.55
C PRO A 35 20.69 -11.35 -11.55
N THR A 36 21.18 -12.35 -10.83
CA THR A 36 20.51 -13.66 -10.69
C THR A 36 20.12 -13.89 -9.22
N PRO A 37 18.84 -14.15 -8.90
CA PRO A 37 17.68 -14.17 -9.80
C PRO A 37 17.28 -12.78 -10.32
N ASN A 38 16.78 -12.70 -11.57
CA ASN A 38 16.27 -11.47 -12.18
C ASN A 38 14.74 -11.42 -12.16
N PHE A 39 14.15 -11.29 -10.98
CA PHE A 39 12.70 -11.04 -10.92
C PHE A 39 12.40 -9.68 -11.53
N LEU A 40 11.45 -9.62 -12.46
CA LEU A 40 11.06 -8.38 -13.14
C LEU A 40 10.06 -7.58 -12.30
N THR A 41 9.30 -8.26 -11.45
CA THR A 41 8.24 -7.68 -10.63
C THR A 41 8.22 -8.29 -9.22
N PRO A 42 7.61 -7.62 -8.23
CA PRO A 42 7.40 -8.19 -6.90
C PRO A 42 6.56 -9.46 -6.92
N TYR A 43 5.56 -9.54 -7.81
CA TYR A 43 4.71 -10.72 -7.95
C TYR A 43 5.55 -11.93 -8.38
N GLU A 44 6.40 -11.80 -9.41
CA GLU A 44 7.29 -12.89 -9.84
C GLU A 44 8.18 -13.39 -8.70
N ALA A 45 8.80 -12.45 -7.96
CA ALA A 45 9.67 -12.77 -6.83
C ALA A 45 8.92 -13.52 -5.73
N LEU A 46 7.76 -13.02 -5.29
CA LEU A 46 7.00 -13.64 -4.22
C LEU A 46 6.37 -14.97 -4.65
N MET A 47 5.95 -15.11 -5.91
CA MET A 47 5.49 -16.40 -6.45
C MET A 47 6.61 -17.44 -6.47
N HIS A 48 7.87 -17.01 -6.58
CA HIS A 48 9.04 -17.88 -6.42
C HIS A 48 9.28 -18.26 -4.95
N TYR A 49 9.24 -17.30 -4.03
CA TYR A 49 9.48 -17.57 -2.59
C TYR A 49 8.32 -18.28 -1.88
N LEU A 50 7.12 -18.28 -2.46
CA LEU A 50 5.91 -18.91 -1.93
C LEU A 50 5.52 -20.20 -2.66
N GLN A 51 6.40 -20.80 -3.47
CA GLN A 51 6.11 -21.98 -4.27
C GLN A 51 5.44 -23.11 -3.47
N GLU A 52 5.83 -23.30 -2.21
CA GLU A 52 5.28 -24.34 -1.34
C GLU A 52 3.79 -24.18 -1.04
N ILE A 53 3.26 -22.95 -1.07
CA ILE A 53 1.84 -22.69 -0.84
C ILE A 53 1.00 -23.24 -1.99
N PHE A 54 1.52 -23.17 -3.22
CA PHE A 54 0.81 -23.56 -4.43
C PHE A 54 0.78 -25.06 -4.70
N VAL A 55 1.28 -25.88 -3.77
CA VAL A 55 1.07 -27.33 -3.78
C VAL A 55 -0.40 -27.65 -3.46
N ASP A 56 -1.06 -26.81 -2.67
CA ASP A 56 -2.49 -26.94 -2.37
C ASP A 56 -3.32 -26.29 -3.50
N PRO A 57 -4.20 -27.05 -4.18
CA PRO A 57 -4.96 -26.57 -5.33
C PRO A 57 -5.96 -25.45 -5.00
N LYS A 58 -6.21 -25.16 -3.72
CA LYS A 58 -7.02 -24.00 -3.32
C LYS A 58 -6.33 -22.67 -3.63
N PHE A 59 -5.01 -22.66 -3.84
CA PHE A 59 -4.25 -21.46 -4.20
C PHE A 59 -3.93 -21.46 -5.69
N VAL A 60 -4.34 -20.40 -6.39
CA VAL A 60 -4.20 -20.33 -7.85
C VAL A 60 -3.42 -19.08 -8.25
N LYS A 61 -2.42 -19.24 -9.12
CA LYS A 61 -1.68 -18.13 -9.73
C LYS A 61 -2.41 -17.67 -10.99
N LEU A 62 -2.87 -16.42 -11.00
CA LEU A 62 -3.52 -15.82 -12.18
C LEU A 62 -2.54 -15.07 -13.09
N GLY A 63 -1.32 -14.80 -12.61
CA GLY A 63 -0.35 -13.97 -13.34
C GLY A 63 -0.53 -12.49 -13.02
N GLU A 64 -0.07 -11.63 -13.91
CA GLU A 64 -0.10 -10.18 -13.73
C GLU A 64 -1.06 -9.52 -14.71
N ILE A 65 -1.62 -8.39 -14.32
CA ILE A 65 -2.36 -7.55 -15.28
C ILE A 65 -1.36 -6.92 -16.28
N PRO A 66 -1.79 -6.66 -17.52
CA PRO A 66 -0.93 -6.03 -18.50
C PRO A 66 -0.61 -4.58 -18.10
N VAL A 67 0.69 -4.28 -18.02
CA VAL A 67 1.24 -2.92 -17.85
C VAL A 67 2.35 -2.72 -18.89
N GLU A 68 2.39 -1.54 -19.50
CA GLU A 68 3.37 -1.09 -20.47
C GLU A 68 4.76 -1.18 -19.86
N SER A 69 5.75 -1.64 -20.62
CA SER A 69 7.01 -2.02 -20.01
C SER A 69 7.76 -0.83 -19.39
N TRP A 70 7.63 0.38 -19.92
CA TRP A 70 8.22 1.59 -19.34
C TRP A 70 7.61 2.00 -17.98
N LEU A 71 6.38 1.57 -17.70
CA LEU A 71 5.69 1.73 -16.42
C LEU A 71 5.94 0.57 -15.45
N ARG A 72 6.85 -0.36 -15.76
CA ARG A 72 7.20 -1.45 -14.84
C ARG A 72 8.46 -1.11 -14.04
N PRO A 73 8.68 -1.74 -12.87
CA PRO A 73 9.92 -1.57 -12.13
C PRO A 73 11.16 -1.90 -12.95
N LYS A 74 11.12 -2.99 -13.71
CA LYS A 74 12.22 -3.43 -14.59
C LYS A 74 11.79 -3.34 -16.06
N PRO A 75 11.98 -2.18 -16.70
CA PRO A 75 11.53 -1.96 -18.08
C PRO A 75 12.38 -2.69 -19.12
N SER A 76 11.78 -2.88 -20.29
CA SER A 76 12.43 -3.37 -21.50
C SER A 76 13.44 -2.35 -22.02
N PHE A 77 14.55 -2.83 -22.61
CA PHE A 77 15.53 -1.95 -23.23
C PHE A 77 14.97 -1.13 -24.41
N ARG A 78 13.86 -1.59 -25.01
CA ARG A 78 13.18 -0.89 -26.11
C ARG A 78 12.57 0.44 -25.66
N ASP A 79 12.28 0.57 -24.37
CA ASP A 79 11.59 1.72 -23.81
C ASP A 79 12.55 2.72 -23.16
N LEU A 80 13.86 2.60 -23.37
CA LEU A 80 14.86 3.45 -22.73
C LEU A 80 14.59 4.95 -22.92
N SER A 81 14.05 5.35 -24.08
CA SER A 81 13.70 6.76 -24.36
C SER A 81 12.55 7.28 -23.50
N MET A 82 11.69 6.40 -22.99
CA MET A 82 10.53 6.74 -22.15
C MET A 82 10.90 6.85 -20.67
N ILE A 83 12.09 6.38 -20.25
CA ILE A 83 12.49 6.38 -18.84
C ILE A 83 13.13 7.72 -18.47
N ASN A 84 12.29 8.72 -18.22
CA ASN A 84 12.69 10.05 -17.74
C ASN A 84 11.57 10.69 -16.91
N PRO A 85 11.89 11.59 -15.97
CA PRO A 85 10.91 12.26 -15.11
C PRO A 85 9.74 12.87 -15.88
N ASP A 86 10.02 13.65 -16.94
CA ASP A 86 8.98 14.35 -17.71
C ASP A 86 7.88 13.41 -18.25
N THR A 87 8.28 12.21 -18.69
CA THR A 87 7.34 11.21 -19.22
C THR A 87 6.44 10.64 -18.12
N PHE A 88 7.01 10.32 -16.95
CA PHE A 88 6.23 9.84 -15.80
C PHE A 88 5.37 10.96 -15.20
N SER A 89 5.88 12.19 -15.08
CA SER A 89 5.10 13.33 -14.60
C SER A 89 3.95 13.65 -15.56
N ALA A 90 4.14 13.55 -16.88
CA ALA A 90 3.05 13.71 -17.85
C ALA A 90 1.97 12.64 -17.69
N PHE A 91 2.36 11.39 -17.41
CA PHE A 91 1.44 10.29 -17.10
C PHE A 91 0.64 10.54 -15.82
N LEU A 92 1.32 10.94 -14.74
CA LEU A 92 0.68 11.28 -13.46
C LEU A 92 -0.26 12.48 -13.61
N ALA A 93 0.14 13.50 -14.36
CA ALA A 93 -0.66 14.70 -14.62
C ALA A 93 -1.89 14.42 -15.50
N ALA A 94 -1.85 13.36 -16.32
CA ALA A 94 -2.97 12.92 -17.14
C ALA A 94 -3.96 11.99 -16.40
N ASP A 95 -3.83 11.83 -15.08
CA ASP A 95 -4.67 10.97 -14.23
C ASP A 95 -4.61 9.47 -14.61
N CYS A 96 -3.54 9.04 -15.29
CA CYS A 96 -3.48 7.70 -15.87
C CYS A 96 -3.40 6.57 -14.82
N CYS A 97 -2.98 6.81 -13.56
CA CYS A 97 -3.09 5.78 -12.53
C CYS A 97 -4.55 5.36 -12.27
N ARG A 98 -5.52 6.28 -12.47
CA ARG A 98 -6.95 5.96 -12.40
C ARG A 98 -7.36 4.94 -13.46
N ASP A 99 -6.80 5.04 -14.67
CA ASP A 99 -7.08 4.10 -15.76
C ASP A 99 -6.61 2.68 -15.40
N TYR A 100 -5.42 2.54 -14.78
CA TYR A 100 -4.95 1.23 -14.30
C TYR A 100 -5.75 0.72 -13.11
N ALA A 101 -6.17 1.58 -12.19
CA ALA A 101 -7.09 1.18 -11.13
C ALA A 101 -8.42 0.66 -11.72
N GLU A 102 -8.92 1.25 -12.80
CA GLU A 102 -10.10 0.72 -13.50
C GLU A 102 -9.81 -0.60 -14.23
N MET A 103 -8.61 -0.79 -14.80
CA MET A 103 -8.19 -2.09 -15.34
C MET A 103 -8.17 -3.17 -14.25
N VAL A 104 -7.67 -2.86 -13.05
CA VAL A 104 -7.70 -3.76 -11.88
C VAL A 104 -9.15 -4.07 -11.51
N ASN A 105 -10.03 -3.07 -11.42
CA ASN A 105 -11.45 -3.25 -11.14
C ASN A 105 -12.10 -4.24 -12.13
N ILE A 106 -11.92 -4.02 -13.43
CA ILE A 106 -12.45 -4.89 -14.48
C ILE A 106 -11.88 -6.31 -14.36
N PHE A 107 -10.58 -6.45 -14.09
CA PHE A 107 -9.93 -7.74 -13.91
C PHE A 107 -10.52 -8.50 -12.72
N VAL A 108 -10.60 -7.86 -11.54
CA VAL A 108 -11.12 -8.47 -10.31
C VAL A 108 -12.58 -8.92 -10.50
N ARG A 109 -13.43 -8.06 -11.07
CA ARG A 109 -14.84 -8.40 -11.34
C ARG A 109 -15.02 -9.58 -12.29
N ARG A 110 -14.15 -9.72 -13.29
CA ARG A 110 -14.31 -10.74 -14.36
C ARG A 110 -13.59 -12.05 -14.07
N LYS A 111 -12.48 -12.01 -13.34
CA LYS A 111 -11.54 -13.14 -13.21
C LYS A 111 -11.32 -13.60 -11.78
N VAL A 112 -11.61 -12.75 -10.80
CA VAL A 112 -11.31 -13.03 -9.40
C VAL A 112 -12.58 -13.38 -8.63
N LEU A 113 -13.55 -12.47 -8.63
CA LEU A 113 -14.80 -12.65 -7.89
C LEU A 113 -15.62 -13.83 -8.45
N PRO A 114 -16.27 -14.63 -7.58
CA PRO A 114 -16.48 -14.42 -6.14
C PRO A 114 -15.40 -15.02 -5.22
N ASN A 115 -14.22 -15.39 -5.73
CA ASN A 115 -13.15 -15.93 -4.88
C ASN A 115 -12.43 -14.82 -4.10
N LYS A 116 -11.75 -15.25 -3.03
CA LYS A 116 -10.81 -14.41 -2.28
C LYS A 116 -9.54 -14.21 -3.08
N PHE A 117 -8.80 -13.14 -2.79
CA PHE A 117 -7.56 -12.87 -3.52
C PHE A 117 -6.46 -12.22 -2.70
N VAL A 118 -5.25 -12.38 -3.21
CA VAL A 118 -4.04 -11.66 -2.81
C VAL A 118 -3.49 -10.94 -4.03
N MET A 119 -3.49 -9.62 -4.00
CA MET A 119 -2.81 -8.79 -4.99
C MET A 119 -1.40 -8.46 -4.51
N ILE A 120 -0.42 -8.51 -5.40
CA ILE A 120 0.95 -8.06 -5.13
C ILE A 120 1.26 -6.95 -6.11
N GLY A 121 1.44 -5.73 -5.61
CA GLY A 121 1.58 -4.54 -6.43
C GLY A 121 2.86 -3.76 -6.16
N VAL A 122 3.05 -2.76 -7.00
CA VAL A 122 4.07 -1.72 -6.82
C VAL A 122 3.36 -0.45 -6.38
N ASP A 123 2.72 0.30 -7.27
CA ASP A 123 2.02 1.53 -6.89
C ASP A 123 0.68 1.27 -6.16
N HIS A 124 0.56 1.84 -4.96
CA HIS A 124 -0.56 1.65 -4.02
C HIS A 124 -1.91 2.10 -4.58
N SER A 125 -1.93 2.99 -5.57
CA SER A 125 -3.18 3.45 -6.19
C SER A 125 -3.99 2.31 -6.84
N SER A 126 -3.33 1.20 -7.17
CA SER A 126 -3.97 -0.02 -7.71
C SER A 126 -5.00 -0.62 -6.74
N THR A 127 -4.84 -0.41 -5.44
CA THR A 127 -5.76 -0.88 -4.39
C THR A 127 -7.18 -0.37 -4.60
N GLY A 128 -7.35 0.86 -5.10
CA GLY A 128 -8.69 1.37 -5.35
C GLY A 128 -9.45 0.61 -6.44
N GLY A 129 -8.76 -0.05 -7.37
CA GLY A 129 -9.39 -0.97 -8.32
C GLY A 129 -10.01 -2.19 -7.65
N CYS A 130 -9.28 -2.79 -6.71
CA CYS A 130 -9.78 -3.90 -5.88
C CYS A 130 -10.99 -3.48 -5.04
N LEU A 131 -10.91 -2.30 -4.39
CA LEU A 131 -11.99 -1.77 -3.57
C LEU A 131 -13.24 -1.45 -4.41
N LYS A 132 -13.09 -0.83 -5.58
CA LYS A 132 -14.21 -0.59 -6.52
C LYS A 132 -14.91 -1.90 -6.92
N ALA A 133 -14.13 -2.94 -7.22
CA ALA A 133 -14.68 -4.24 -7.58
C ALA A 133 -15.44 -4.89 -6.41
N LEU A 134 -14.85 -4.87 -5.21
CA LEU A 134 -15.43 -5.44 -4.00
C LEU A 134 -16.69 -4.71 -3.56
N THR A 135 -16.68 -3.38 -3.53
CA THR A 135 -17.85 -2.60 -3.07
C THR A 135 -18.98 -2.65 -4.08
N SER A 136 -18.68 -2.75 -5.38
CA SER A 136 -19.68 -3.02 -6.43
C SER A 136 -20.33 -4.40 -6.28
N PHE A 137 -19.60 -5.40 -5.76
CA PHE A 137 -20.08 -6.77 -5.63
C PHE A 137 -20.83 -7.02 -4.30
N TYR A 138 -20.26 -6.56 -3.18
CA TYR A 138 -20.80 -6.81 -1.83
C TYR A 138 -21.74 -5.71 -1.32
N GLY A 139 -21.61 -4.48 -1.83
CA GLY A 139 -22.22 -3.27 -1.28
C GLY A 139 -21.22 -2.47 -0.45
N VAL A 140 -21.22 -1.14 -0.63
CA VAL A 140 -20.25 -0.22 -0.01
C VAL A 140 -20.36 -0.21 1.52
N GLU A 141 -21.57 -0.38 2.05
CA GLU A 141 -21.87 -0.43 3.47
C GLU A 141 -21.41 -1.74 4.14
N LYS A 142 -21.05 -2.76 3.35
CA LYS A 142 -20.70 -4.10 3.86
C LYS A 142 -19.21 -4.39 3.89
N ILE A 143 -18.37 -3.51 3.32
CA ILE A 143 -16.92 -3.67 3.29
C ILE A 143 -16.27 -2.76 4.34
N GLY A 144 -15.54 -3.37 5.26
CA GLY A 144 -14.56 -2.70 6.12
C GLY A 144 -13.21 -2.70 5.45
N VAL A 145 -12.47 -1.59 5.56
CA VAL A 145 -11.13 -1.46 4.95
C VAL A 145 -10.13 -1.17 6.05
N ILE A 146 -9.07 -1.99 6.10
CA ILE A 146 -7.95 -1.78 7.00
C ILE A 146 -6.71 -1.57 6.14
N ILE A 147 -6.07 -0.41 6.30
CA ILE A 147 -4.85 -0.03 5.58
C ILE A 147 -3.70 0.01 6.60
N LEU A 148 -2.61 -0.69 6.33
CA LEU A 148 -1.38 -0.61 7.10
C LEU A 148 -0.35 0.14 6.26
N ASP A 149 0.05 1.33 6.71
CA ASP A 149 0.76 2.31 5.90
C ASP A 149 1.49 3.33 6.77
N SER A 150 2.67 3.79 6.32
CA SER A 150 3.36 4.92 6.96
C SER A 150 2.76 6.26 6.60
N HIS A 151 2.05 6.36 5.48
CA HIS A 151 1.37 7.55 5.00
C HIS A 151 -0.14 7.39 5.14
N PHE A 152 -0.86 8.50 4.99
CA PHE A 152 -2.31 8.48 5.01
C PHE A 152 -2.94 8.45 3.61
N ASP A 153 -2.18 8.78 2.56
CA ASP A 153 -2.57 8.66 1.14
C ASP A 153 -3.91 9.26 0.72
N ALA A 154 -4.35 10.25 1.48
CA ALA A 154 -5.57 11.02 1.23
C ALA A 154 -5.29 12.51 0.99
N PHE A 155 -4.09 12.85 0.51
CA PHE A 155 -3.69 14.24 0.31
C PHE A 155 -3.74 14.69 -1.13
N HIS A 156 -4.10 15.96 -1.29
CA HIS A 156 -3.87 16.70 -2.51
C HIS A 156 -2.38 17.04 -2.67
N ALA A 157 -1.88 16.98 -3.88
CA ALA A 157 -0.50 17.33 -4.20
C ALA A 157 -0.19 18.78 -3.81
N LYS A 158 -1.15 19.70 -4.03
CA LYS A 158 -1.02 21.12 -3.63
C LYS A 158 -0.88 21.30 -2.12
N LEU A 159 -1.50 20.43 -1.31
CA LEU A 159 -1.40 20.51 0.14
C LEU A 159 0.00 20.10 0.61
N GLY A 160 0.55 19.02 0.02
CA GLY A 160 1.94 18.61 0.24
C GLY A 160 2.95 19.68 -0.17
N LYS A 161 2.79 20.27 -1.36
CA LYS A 161 3.62 21.39 -1.85
C LYS A 161 3.57 22.61 -0.92
N SER A 162 2.38 22.94 -0.43
CA SER A 162 2.16 24.04 0.52
C SER A 162 2.91 23.80 1.84
N LEU A 163 2.81 22.60 2.41
CA LEU A 163 3.56 22.23 3.61
C LEU A 163 5.08 22.25 3.36
N PHE A 164 5.53 21.74 2.21
CA PHE A 164 6.95 21.72 1.90
C PHE A 164 7.54 23.12 1.70
N THR A 165 6.78 24.03 1.11
CA THR A 165 7.19 25.44 0.97
C THR A 165 7.42 26.08 2.35
N TYR A 166 6.54 25.80 3.32
CA TYR A 166 6.73 26.23 4.71
C TYR A 166 8.03 25.69 5.31
N ILE A 167 8.29 24.38 5.13
CA ILE A 167 9.51 23.71 5.63
C ILE A 167 10.77 24.33 5.01
N LYS A 168 10.75 24.66 3.72
CA LYS A 168 11.89 25.28 3.04
C LYS A 168 12.20 26.68 3.61
N GLU A 169 11.18 27.43 3.98
CA GLU A 169 11.32 28.78 4.54
C GLU A 169 11.75 28.79 6.01
N HIS A 170 11.29 27.81 6.80
CA HIS A 170 11.45 27.82 8.27
C HIS A 170 12.35 26.70 8.81
N GLY A 171 12.86 25.83 7.93
CA GLY A 171 13.53 24.58 8.28
C GLY A 171 12.55 23.46 8.64
N ILE A 172 13.05 22.22 8.70
CA ILE A 172 12.27 21.06 9.15
C ILE A 172 12.03 21.21 10.66
N PRO A 173 10.79 21.37 11.13
CA PRO A 173 10.52 21.39 12.55
C PRO A 173 10.97 20.07 13.19
N ALA A 174 11.57 20.11 14.38
CA ALA A 174 12.09 18.91 15.07
C ALA A 174 11.01 17.83 15.36
N PHE A 175 9.75 18.21 15.26
CA PHE A 175 8.57 17.40 15.52
C PHE A 175 7.83 16.99 14.23
N MET A 176 8.41 17.25 13.06
CA MET A 176 7.99 16.60 11.82
C MET A 176 8.55 15.18 11.74
N PRO A 177 7.79 14.23 11.17
CA PRO A 177 8.33 12.95 10.77
C PRO A 177 9.51 13.20 9.83
N HIS A 178 10.62 12.47 10.02
CA HIS A 178 11.87 12.59 9.26
C HIS A 178 11.66 12.28 7.77
N THR A 179 11.07 13.21 7.04
CA THR A 179 10.67 13.12 5.64
C THR A 179 11.84 13.61 4.79
N ASN A 180 12.67 12.66 4.37
CA ASN A 180 13.95 12.99 3.74
C ASN A 180 13.85 13.50 2.29
N ASN A 181 12.74 13.29 1.58
CA ASN A 181 12.62 13.67 0.16
C ASN A 181 11.27 14.33 -0.12
N PHE A 182 11.22 15.66 -0.13
CA PHE A 182 10.11 16.44 -0.70
C PHE A 182 10.50 17.22 -1.96
N GLU A 183 11.76 17.10 -2.41
CA GLU A 183 12.33 17.95 -3.46
C GLU A 183 11.59 17.85 -4.81
N GLY A 184 10.98 16.70 -5.13
CA GLY A 184 10.20 16.50 -6.37
C GLY A 184 8.84 17.22 -6.42
N LEU A 185 8.34 17.77 -5.31
CA LEU A 185 7.01 18.41 -5.25
C LEU A 185 6.99 19.89 -5.64
N LEU A 186 8.16 20.54 -5.79
CA LEU A 186 8.21 22.00 -5.91
C LEU A 186 7.95 22.53 -7.32
N GLU A 187 8.24 21.75 -8.36
CA GLU A 187 8.50 22.35 -9.68
C GLU A 187 7.29 22.42 -10.61
N LEU A 188 6.16 21.79 -10.26
CA LEU A 188 4.99 21.77 -11.15
C LEU A 188 3.72 22.28 -10.44
N ASP A 189 2.92 23.07 -11.13
CA ASP A 189 1.48 23.20 -10.86
C ASP A 189 0.79 21.93 -11.36
N ALA A 190 1.15 20.81 -10.74
CA ALA A 190 0.59 19.52 -11.09
C ALA A 190 -0.92 19.55 -10.80
N PRO A 191 -1.75 19.01 -11.73
CA PRO A 191 -3.16 18.84 -11.47
C PRO A 191 -3.37 17.88 -10.29
N GLU A 192 -4.50 18.02 -9.61
CA GLU A 192 -4.89 17.04 -8.60
C GLU A 192 -5.36 15.78 -9.33
N THR A 193 -4.61 14.69 -9.17
CA THR A 193 -4.87 13.41 -9.85
C THR A 193 -4.86 12.26 -8.85
N TYR A 194 -5.47 11.15 -9.25
CA TYR A 194 -5.46 9.87 -8.54
C TYR A 194 -4.09 9.22 -8.70
N ASN A 195 -3.37 8.99 -7.60
CA ASN A 195 -2.07 8.32 -7.54
C ASN A 195 -1.83 7.74 -6.15
N SER A 196 -0.67 7.15 -5.87
CA SER A 196 -0.40 6.53 -4.57
C SER A 196 -0.57 7.49 -3.38
N GLY A 197 -0.24 8.77 -3.51
CA GLY A 197 -0.42 9.73 -2.40
C GLY A 197 -1.85 10.27 -2.22
N SER A 198 -2.78 9.94 -3.12
CA SER A 198 -4.12 10.54 -3.16
C SER A 198 -5.27 9.54 -3.37
N PHE A 199 -4.98 8.26 -3.63
CA PHE A 199 -6.02 7.31 -4.00
C PHE A 199 -7.10 7.17 -2.93
N LEU A 200 -6.71 7.15 -1.64
CA LEU A 200 -7.65 6.98 -0.53
C LEU A 200 -8.63 8.14 -0.47
N ARG A 201 -8.16 9.36 -0.74
CA ARG A 201 -9.02 10.54 -0.84
C ARG A 201 -10.11 10.35 -1.86
N TYR A 202 -9.75 9.98 -3.09
CA TYR A 202 -10.73 9.80 -4.15
C TYR A 202 -11.72 8.69 -3.82
N LEU A 203 -11.28 7.59 -3.20
CA LEU A 203 -12.17 6.52 -2.77
C LEU A 203 -13.19 6.99 -1.71
N LEU A 204 -12.78 7.86 -0.79
CA LEU A 204 -13.65 8.44 0.24
C LEU A 204 -14.60 9.49 -0.36
N GLU A 205 -14.10 10.42 -1.16
CA GLU A 205 -14.88 11.51 -1.76
C GLU A 205 -15.89 10.99 -2.79
N GLU A 206 -15.53 9.98 -3.58
CA GLU A 206 -16.42 9.31 -4.54
C GLU A 206 -17.34 8.29 -3.87
N ARG A 207 -17.22 8.09 -2.54
CA ARG A 207 -17.96 7.09 -1.76
C ARG A 207 -17.85 5.68 -2.33
N VAL A 208 -16.67 5.32 -2.85
CA VAL A 208 -16.34 3.93 -3.18
C VAL A 208 -16.22 3.11 -1.90
N ILE A 209 -15.78 3.75 -0.81
CA ILE A 209 -15.74 3.22 0.55
C ILE A 209 -16.33 4.27 1.51
N LEU A 210 -16.91 3.84 2.64
CA LEU A 210 -17.45 4.75 3.65
C LEU A 210 -16.39 5.11 4.69
N PRO A 211 -16.21 6.39 5.05
CA PRO A 211 -15.23 6.82 6.06
C PRO A 211 -15.30 6.03 7.37
N GLU A 212 -16.50 5.79 7.90
CA GLU A 212 -16.75 5.05 9.15
C GLU A 212 -16.35 3.56 9.10
N ASN A 213 -16.07 3.05 7.89
CA ASN A 213 -15.62 1.69 7.65
C ASN A 213 -14.10 1.59 7.38
N VAL A 214 -13.36 2.69 7.50
CA VAL A 214 -11.91 2.75 7.21
C VAL A 214 -11.08 2.89 8.48
N ILE A 215 -10.06 2.05 8.61
CA ILE A 215 -9.01 2.15 9.62
C ILE A 215 -7.66 2.25 8.91
N VAL A 216 -6.87 3.29 9.20
CA VAL A 216 -5.48 3.41 8.72
C VAL A 216 -4.54 3.27 9.91
N ILE A 217 -3.57 2.35 9.82
CA ILE A 217 -2.73 1.91 10.92
C ILE A 217 -1.26 2.14 10.58
N GLY A 218 -0.51 2.76 11.48
CA GLY A 218 0.93 2.92 11.33
C GLY A 218 1.37 4.28 10.80
N VAL A 219 0.40 5.17 10.53
CA VAL A 219 0.62 6.51 9.98
C VAL A 219 1.72 7.24 10.75
N ALA A 220 2.87 7.38 10.10
CA ALA A 220 4.06 8.01 10.61
C ALA A 220 4.06 9.51 10.32
N ASP A 221 3.37 9.93 9.26
CA ASP A 221 3.24 11.33 8.85
C ASP A 221 2.16 12.14 9.59
N TYR A 222 1.47 11.54 10.57
CA TYR A 222 0.39 12.19 11.31
C TYR A 222 0.85 13.45 12.08
N PRO A 223 0.03 14.51 12.14
CA PRO A 223 0.37 15.76 12.83
C PRO A 223 0.74 15.56 14.30
N SER A 224 1.93 16.02 14.68
CA SER A 224 2.34 16.10 16.09
C SER A 224 1.72 17.33 16.76
N LYS A 225 1.64 17.34 18.10
CA LYS A 225 1.14 18.51 18.86
C LYS A 225 1.85 19.81 18.49
N GLY A 226 3.17 19.74 18.23
CA GLY A 226 3.94 20.90 17.79
C GLY A 226 3.51 21.44 16.42
N LEU A 227 3.09 20.58 15.48
CA LEU A 227 2.52 21.03 14.20
C LEU A 227 1.15 21.69 14.39
N GLU A 228 0.36 21.23 15.36
CA GLU A 228 -0.97 21.80 15.66
C GLU A 228 -0.89 23.21 16.27
N GLU A 229 0.23 23.54 16.92
CA GLU A 229 0.48 24.85 17.53
C GLU A 229 1.03 25.88 16.53
N ILE A 230 1.36 25.48 15.29
CA ILE A 230 1.86 26.40 14.26
C ILE A 230 0.70 27.20 13.65
N GLU A 231 0.81 28.52 13.71
CA GLU A 231 -0.23 29.43 13.22
C GLU A 231 -0.23 29.67 11.70
N ASP A 232 0.82 29.22 10.98
CA ASP A 232 0.93 29.35 9.52
C ASP A 232 -0.20 28.60 8.80
N GLU A 233 -0.92 29.31 7.93
CA GLU A 233 -2.08 28.80 7.21
C GLU A 233 -1.80 27.55 6.39
N ARG A 234 -0.56 27.37 5.90
CA ARG A 234 -0.15 26.19 5.13
C ARG A 234 -0.12 24.95 6.01
N VAL A 235 0.40 25.09 7.23
CA VAL A 235 0.44 24.00 8.23
C VAL A 235 -0.95 23.71 8.76
N LYS A 236 -1.72 24.76 9.12
CA LYS A 236 -3.11 24.61 9.58
C LYS A 236 -3.98 23.86 8.59
N LYS A 237 -3.89 24.19 7.29
CA LYS A 237 -4.64 23.48 6.25
C LYS A 237 -4.28 22.00 6.21
N TRP A 238 -2.98 21.68 6.25
CA TRP A 238 -2.53 20.29 6.24
C TRP A 238 -3.02 19.51 7.47
N VAL A 239 -2.89 20.07 8.68
CA VAL A 239 -3.43 19.49 9.92
C VAL A 239 -4.95 19.32 9.83
N SER A 240 -5.65 20.34 9.32
CA SER A 240 -7.11 20.34 9.24
C SER A 240 -7.66 19.23 8.34
N GLU A 241 -6.87 18.77 7.37
CA GLU A 241 -7.25 17.72 6.44
C GLU A 241 -7.28 16.35 7.14
N TYR A 242 -6.28 16.00 7.97
CA TYR A 242 -6.37 14.82 8.85
C TYR A 242 -7.62 14.88 9.74
N ARG A 243 -7.83 16.04 10.38
CA ARG A 243 -8.97 16.23 11.29
C ARG A 243 -10.31 16.17 10.57
N ARG A 244 -10.37 16.55 9.30
CA ARG A 244 -11.56 16.42 8.46
C ARG A 244 -11.91 14.95 8.28
N PHE A 245 -10.99 14.11 7.83
CA PHE A 245 -11.26 12.68 7.63
C PHE A 245 -11.61 11.95 8.93
N GLU A 246 -10.97 12.30 10.05
CA GLU A 246 -11.35 11.77 11.35
C GLU A 246 -12.78 12.16 11.76
N ARG A 247 -13.20 13.40 11.49
CA ARG A 247 -14.60 13.85 11.74
C ARG A 247 -15.60 13.16 10.81
N GLU A 248 -15.20 12.84 9.59
CA GLU A 248 -16.04 12.10 8.63
C GLU A 248 -16.20 10.63 9.03
N GLY A 249 -15.28 10.07 9.82
CA GLY A 249 -15.41 8.74 10.41
C GLY A 249 -14.17 7.86 10.26
N VAL A 250 -13.16 8.29 9.50
CA VAL A 250 -11.93 7.53 9.30
C VAL A 250 -11.17 7.38 10.62
N LEU A 251 -10.83 6.15 10.98
CA LEU A 251 -10.03 5.88 12.17
C LEU A 251 -8.55 5.83 11.83
N ILE A 252 -7.85 6.92 12.10
CA ILE A 252 -6.39 7.01 11.92
C ILE A 252 -5.70 6.60 13.22
N LEU A 253 -4.81 5.61 13.14
CA LEU A 253 -4.02 5.09 14.26
C LEU A 253 -2.54 5.38 14.01
N PRO A 254 -2.05 6.56 14.45
CA PRO A 254 -0.66 6.94 14.26
C PRO A 254 0.30 5.99 14.95
N ARG A 255 1.47 5.77 14.36
CA ARG A 255 2.53 4.94 14.96
C ARG A 255 2.88 5.39 16.38
N THR A 256 2.96 6.70 16.61
CA THR A 256 3.27 7.28 17.93
C THR A 256 2.23 6.94 18.98
N ARG A 257 0.96 6.85 18.59
CA ARG A 257 -0.14 6.43 19.47
C ARG A 257 -0.03 4.95 19.83
N LEU A 258 0.24 4.09 18.85
CA LEU A 258 0.43 2.65 19.09
C LEU A 258 1.62 2.39 20.02
N LYS A 259 2.72 3.13 19.86
CA LYS A 259 3.89 3.04 20.76
C LYS A 259 3.59 3.49 22.18
N ARG A 260 2.76 4.54 22.35
CA ARG A 260 2.41 5.09 23.67
C ARG A 260 1.35 4.27 24.40
N GLU A 261 0.33 3.81 23.69
CA GLU A 261 -0.88 3.20 24.26
C GLU A 261 -0.95 1.68 24.06
N GLY A 262 0.05 1.10 23.40
CA GLY A 262 0.06 -0.30 22.96
C GLY A 262 -1.02 -0.58 21.91
N MET A 263 -1.51 -1.81 21.88
CA MET A 263 -2.51 -2.26 20.88
C MET A 263 -3.98 -2.04 21.28
N ASN A 264 -4.23 -1.32 22.38
CA ASN A 264 -5.61 -1.01 22.80
C ASN A 264 -6.38 -0.12 21.80
N PRO A 265 -5.77 0.95 21.21
CA PRO A 265 -6.42 1.74 20.17
C PRO A 265 -6.88 0.90 18.97
N LEU A 266 -6.06 -0.05 18.53
CA LEU A 266 -6.42 -0.99 17.46
C LEU A 266 -7.64 -1.83 17.83
N LYS A 267 -7.66 -2.43 19.03
CA LYS A 267 -8.80 -3.24 19.48
C LYS A 267 -10.09 -2.42 19.56
N MET A 268 -10.01 -1.16 20.00
CA MET A 268 -11.17 -0.26 20.03
C MET A 268 -11.65 0.08 18.61
N ALA A 269 -10.73 0.40 17.71
CA ALA A 269 -11.04 0.71 16.31
C ALA A 269 -11.70 -0.49 15.62
N LEU A 270 -11.14 -1.69 15.75
CA LEU A 270 -11.73 -2.92 15.21
C LEU A 270 -13.14 -3.15 15.74
N ASN A 271 -13.37 -2.99 17.05
CA ASN A 271 -14.71 -3.16 17.63
C ASN A 271 -15.75 -2.14 17.18
N SER A 272 -15.34 -1.04 16.53
CA SER A 272 -16.26 -0.08 15.93
C SER A 272 -16.78 -0.54 14.57
N LEU A 273 -16.02 -1.38 13.83
CA LEU A 273 -16.46 -1.93 12.55
C LEU A 273 -17.70 -2.82 12.73
N ARG A 274 -18.65 -2.66 11.81
CA ARG A 274 -19.91 -3.42 11.75
C ARG A 274 -20.09 -4.18 10.45
N THR A 275 -19.05 -4.22 9.63
CA THR A 275 -19.08 -4.78 8.28
C THR A 275 -18.90 -6.31 8.32
N PRO A 276 -19.69 -7.07 7.54
CA PRO A 276 -19.54 -8.53 7.44
C PRO A 276 -18.31 -8.95 6.64
N PHE A 277 -17.75 -8.05 5.82
CA PHE A 277 -16.55 -8.30 5.02
C PHE A 277 -15.45 -7.32 5.40
N ILE A 278 -14.19 -7.78 5.32
CA ILE A 278 -13.01 -6.94 5.47
C ILE A 278 -12.08 -7.12 4.27
N TYR A 279 -11.51 -6.00 3.81
CA TYR A 279 -10.35 -5.93 2.94
C TYR A 279 -9.15 -5.39 3.71
N ILE A 280 -7.97 -5.98 3.52
CA ILE A 280 -6.72 -5.50 4.12
C ILE A 280 -5.77 -5.05 3.03
N SER A 281 -5.29 -3.82 3.10
CA SER A 281 -4.22 -3.31 2.25
C SER A 281 -2.98 -3.06 3.09
N LEU A 282 -1.81 -3.51 2.62
CA LEU A 282 -0.55 -3.29 3.33
C LEU A 282 0.46 -2.66 2.39
N ASP A 283 0.83 -1.41 2.68
CA ASP A 283 2.04 -0.80 2.17
C ASP A 283 3.24 -1.38 2.94
N ILE A 284 4.23 -1.94 2.23
CA ILE A 284 5.41 -2.51 2.87
C ILE A 284 6.25 -1.44 3.60
N ASP A 285 6.11 -0.18 3.22
CA ASP A 285 6.82 0.94 3.82
C ASP A 285 6.38 1.24 5.26
N VAL A 286 5.27 0.65 5.73
CA VAL A 286 4.87 0.66 7.15
C VAL A 286 5.96 0.07 8.04
N MET A 287 6.91 -0.68 7.48
CA MET A 287 8.09 -1.27 8.12
C MET A 287 9.43 -0.65 7.65
N SER A 288 9.39 0.47 6.94
CA SER A 288 10.56 1.17 6.40
C SER A 288 11.68 1.38 7.43
N PHE A 289 12.92 1.07 7.03
CA PHE A 289 14.13 1.06 7.87
C PHE A 289 14.08 0.15 9.11
N ARG A 290 13.09 -0.76 9.22
CA ARG A 290 13.01 -1.82 10.23
C ARG A 290 13.13 -3.19 9.58
N GLU A 291 14.29 -3.45 8.97
CA GLU A 291 14.59 -4.63 8.13
C GLU A 291 13.97 -4.60 6.72
N VAL A 292 13.06 -3.66 6.44
CA VAL A 292 12.58 -3.33 5.09
C VAL A 292 13.31 -2.09 4.58
N TYR A 293 14.13 -2.27 3.56
CA TYR A 293 14.87 -1.25 2.82
C TYR A 293 14.54 -1.27 1.32
N ALA A 294 13.54 -2.07 0.92
CA ALA A 294 13.08 -2.19 -0.45
C ALA A 294 11.60 -1.85 -0.57
N ALA A 295 11.24 -0.67 -0.07
CA ALA A 295 9.98 -0.02 -0.36
C ALA A 295 10.18 1.08 -1.40
N ARG A 296 9.14 1.42 -2.17
CA ARG A 296 9.21 2.52 -3.13
C ARG A 296 9.39 3.85 -2.44
N ILE A 297 8.80 4.04 -1.26
CA ILE A 297 8.97 5.24 -0.45
C ILE A 297 9.68 4.86 0.86
N LEU A 298 10.83 5.50 1.12
CA LEU A 298 11.65 5.28 2.31
C LEU A 298 11.94 6.62 2.98
N ASN A 299 10.87 7.32 3.36
CA ASN A 299 10.92 8.68 3.91
C ASN A 299 10.43 8.75 5.36
N THR A 300 10.15 7.63 6.02
CA THR A 300 9.86 7.59 7.45
C THR A 300 10.51 6.37 8.06
N ILE A 301 10.63 6.31 9.38
CA ILE A 301 10.96 5.07 10.08
C ILE A 301 9.63 4.40 10.40
N GLY A 302 9.44 3.14 10.01
CA GLY A 302 8.23 2.39 10.23
C GLY A 302 8.07 1.79 11.64
N LEU A 303 7.16 0.82 11.71
CA LEU A 303 6.96 -0.16 12.77
C LEU A 303 7.98 -1.30 12.63
N ASP A 304 8.35 -1.92 13.74
CA ASP A 304 9.12 -3.16 13.71
C ASP A 304 8.26 -4.30 13.13
N PRO A 305 8.83 -5.25 12.35
CA PRO A 305 8.03 -6.33 11.74
C PRO A 305 7.21 -7.14 12.76
N ASN A 306 7.73 -7.31 13.98
CA ASN A 306 7.01 -7.98 15.06
C ASN A 306 5.76 -7.19 15.52
N GLU A 307 5.79 -5.86 15.50
CA GLU A 307 4.62 -5.03 15.79
C GLU A 307 3.55 -5.23 14.70
N VAL A 308 3.96 -5.27 13.42
CA VAL A 308 3.04 -5.57 12.30
C VAL A 308 2.46 -6.99 12.43
N TYR A 309 3.28 -7.98 12.78
CA TYR A 309 2.80 -9.34 13.02
C TYR A 309 1.78 -9.40 14.17
N GLU A 310 1.99 -8.64 15.25
CA GLU A 310 1.02 -8.54 16.34
C GLU A 310 -0.29 -7.90 15.86
N ILE A 311 -0.23 -6.81 15.10
CA ILE A 311 -1.39 -6.14 14.50
C ILE A 311 -2.19 -7.14 13.65
N LEU A 312 -1.53 -7.87 12.75
CA LEU A 312 -2.18 -8.86 11.89
C LEU A 312 -2.83 -10.00 12.70
N GLU A 313 -2.19 -10.47 13.78
CA GLU A 313 -2.82 -11.48 14.65
C GLU A 313 -4.03 -10.93 15.43
N ILE A 314 -4.00 -9.66 15.84
CA ILE A 314 -5.16 -9.01 16.47
C ILE A 314 -6.31 -8.91 15.48
N ILE A 315 -6.04 -8.47 14.25
CA ILE A 315 -7.05 -8.40 13.17
C ILE A 315 -7.63 -9.78 12.88
N LYS A 316 -6.77 -10.79 12.68
CA LYS A 316 -7.21 -12.19 12.45
C LYS A 316 -8.09 -12.71 13.58
N LYS A 317 -7.68 -12.52 14.85
CA LYS A 317 -8.49 -12.92 16.01
C LYS A 317 -9.84 -12.20 16.04
N TYR A 318 -9.86 -10.92 15.68
CA TYR A 318 -11.09 -10.14 15.58
C TYR A 318 -12.03 -10.71 14.51
N ILE A 319 -11.51 -10.94 13.30
CA ILE A 319 -12.23 -11.52 12.16
C ILE A 319 -12.89 -12.86 12.56
N ILE A 320 -12.09 -13.79 13.10
CA ILE A 320 -12.57 -15.11 13.54
C ILE A 320 -13.64 -14.96 14.64
N LYS A 321 -13.38 -14.13 15.66
CA LYS A 321 -14.30 -13.93 16.78
C LYS A 321 -15.65 -13.36 16.34
N LYS A 322 -15.66 -12.52 15.32
CA LYS A 322 -16.87 -11.84 14.82
C LYS A 322 -17.54 -12.57 13.66
N GLY A 323 -16.94 -13.64 13.13
CA GLY A 323 -17.44 -14.31 11.94
C GLY A 323 -17.41 -13.40 10.70
N ILE A 324 -16.47 -12.46 10.65
CA ILE A 324 -16.27 -11.57 9.49
C ILE A 324 -15.48 -12.32 8.44
N GLU A 325 -15.80 -12.12 7.17
CA GLU A 325 -15.06 -12.72 6.08
C GLU A 325 -13.98 -11.77 5.53
N LEU A 326 -12.73 -12.26 5.46
CA LEU A 326 -11.64 -11.58 4.76
C LEU A 326 -11.73 -11.87 3.26
N VAL A 327 -12.17 -10.89 2.47
CA VAL A 327 -12.50 -11.05 1.04
C VAL A 327 -11.34 -10.78 0.10
N GLY A 328 -10.34 -10.03 0.56
CA GLY A 328 -9.15 -9.73 -0.24
C GLY A 328 -8.03 -9.14 0.61
N PHE A 329 -6.82 -9.23 0.06
CA PHE A 329 -5.63 -8.61 0.60
C PHE A 329 -4.76 -8.06 -0.53
N ASP A 330 -4.07 -6.94 -0.28
CA ASP A 330 -2.95 -6.53 -1.12
C ASP A 330 -1.68 -6.23 -0.34
N LEU A 331 -0.55 -6.41 -1.02
CA LEU A 331 0.77 -6.05 -0.57
C LEU A 331 1.43 -5.16 -1.61
N MET A 332 1.73 -3.91 -1.22
CA MET A 332 2.06 -2.81 -2.12
C MET A 332 3.46 -2.23 -1.86
N GLU A 333 3.89 -1.38 -2.78
CA GLU A 333 5.12 -0.57 -2.76
C GLU A 333 6.44 -1.35 -2.61
N ILE A 334 6.48 -2.63 -3.02
CA ILE A 334 7.73 -3.40 -3.03
C ILE A 334 8.64 -2.92 -4.17
N ASP A 335 9.87 -2.52 -3.81
CA ASP A 335 10.93 -2.18 -4.76
C ASP A 335 11.78 -3.41 -5.12
N VAL A 336 11.53 -3.98 -6.30
CA VAL A 336 12.26 -5.16 -6.81
C VAL A 336 13.76 -4.93 -7.03
N HIS A 337 14.22 -3.67 -7.14
CA HIS A 337 15.65 -3.37 -7.34
C HIS A 337 16.44 -3.45 -6.05
N ALA A 338 15.82 -3.11 -4.92
CA ALA A 338 16.46 -3.07 -3.61
C ALA A 338 16.19 -4.34 -2.77
N ALA A 339 15.16 -5.13 -3.13
CA ALA A 339 14.74 -6.27 -2.32
C ALA A 339 15.84 -7.35 -2.24
N ASN A 340 16.10 -7.83 -1.02
CA ASN A 340 17.21 -8.71 -0.65
C ASN A 340 18.62 -8.15 -0.96
N ALA A 341 18.77 -6.84 -1.17
CA ALA A 341 20.07 -6.24 -1.34
C ALA A 341 20.94 -6.36 -0.08
N HIS A 342 22.23 -6.60 -0.28
CA HIS A 342 23.24 -6.46 0.76
C HIS A 342 23.69 -4.99 0.83
N LEU A 343 23.35 -4.33 1.92
CA LEU A 343 23.71 -2.94 2.18
C LEU A 343 25.10 -2.86 2.84
N LYS A 344 25.63 -1.63 2.93
CA LYS A 344 26.85 -1.36 3.68
C LYS A 344 26.69 -1.81 5.14
N ASN A 345 27.79 -2.23 5.76
CA ASN A 345 27.85 -2.74 7.14
C ASN A 345 27.22 -4.11 7.38
N GLY A 346 26.99 -4.90 6.32
CA GLY A 346 26.49 -6.28 6.44
C GLY A 346 24.99 -6.38 6.72
N ILE A 347 24.26 -5.26 6.65
CA ILE A 347 22.80 -5.25 6.72
C ILE A 347 22.27 -5.90 5.43
N VAL A 348 21.29 -6.79 5.57
CA VAL A 348 20.60 -7.43 4.45
C VAL A 348 19.15 -7.01 4.49
N ASP A 349 18.63 -6.54 3.36
CA ASP A 349 17.20 -6.28 3.22
C ASP A 349 16.40 -7.58 3.38
N ARG A 350 15.29 -7.53 4.12
CA ARG A 350 14.44 -8.70 4.40
C ARG A 350 13.04 -8.56 3.84
N THR A 351 12.85 -7.69 2.83
CA THR A 351 11.53 -7.35 2.30
C THR A 351 10.77 -8.58 1.82
N TYR A 352 11.40 -9.50 1.08
CA TYR A 352 10.71 -10.73 0.63
C TYR A 352 10.44 -11.73 1.77
N ASP A 353 11.36 -11.87 2.72
CA ASP A 353 11.15 -12.74 3.88
C ASP A 353 9.97 -12.27 4.74
N ILE A 354 9.90 -10.96 5.00
CA ILE A 354 8.82 -10.33 5.76
C ILE A 354 7.51 -10.44 4.99
N SER A 355 7.51 -10.12 3.70
CA SER A 355 6.34 -10.26 2.81
C SER A 355 5.77 -11.68 2.84
N LYS A 356 6.64 -12.70 2.82
CA LYS A 356 6.25 -14.11 2.92
C LYS A 356 5.56 -14.43 4.25
N VAL A 357 6.06 -13.91 5.36
CA VAL A 357 5.43 -14.10 6.67
C VAL A 357 4.07 -13.41 6.74
N VAL A 358 3.98 -12.16 6.25
CA VAL A 358 2.73 -11.39 6.17
C VAL A 358 1.68 -12.16 5.37
N ILE A 359 2.01 -12.56 4.14
CA ILE A 359 1.07 -13.27 3.25
C ILE A 359 0.56 -14.56 3.91
N ARG A 360 1.42 -15.34 4.56
CA ARG A 360 1.01 -16.56 5.27
C ARG A 360 0.02 -16.27 6.39
N LYS A 361 0.28 -15.25 7.22
CA LYS A 361 -0.61 -14.86 8.32
C LYS A 361 -2.00 -14.44 7.82
N ILE A 362 -2.04 -13.72 6.71
CA ILE A 362 -3.28 -13.30 6.05
C ILE A 362 -4.05 -14.49 5.49
N ILE A 363 -3.38 -15.38 4.76
CA ILE A 363 -3.98 -16.60 4.20
C ILE A 363 -4.63 -17.45 5.30
N ASP A 364 -3.94 -17.64 6.42
CA ASP A 364 -4.49 -18.36 7.57
C ASP A 364 -5.78 -17.72 8.08
N GLY A 365 -5.87 -16.38 8.06
CA GLY A 365 -7.09 -15.63 8.36
C GLY A 365 -8.19 -15.83 7.32
N MET A 366 -7.85 -15.82 6.03
CA MET A 366 -8.80 -16.05 4.94
C MET A 366 -9.46 -17.43 4.98
N ILE A 367 -8.69 -18.46 5.37
CA ILE A 367 -9.18 -19.83 5.49
C ILE A 367 -10.06 -19.98 6.72
N ASN A 368 -9.56 -19.57 7.89
CA ASN A 368 -10.22 -19.82 9.17
C ASN A 368 -11.36 -18.84 9.50
N GLY A 369 -11.45 -17.72 8.79
CA GLY A 369 -12.54 -16.73 8.93
C GLY A 369 -13.70 -16.94 7.95
N SER A 370 -13.79 -18.09 7.26
CA SER A 370 -14.90 -18.33 6.33
C SER A 370 -16.20 -18.63 7.08
N PHE A 371 -17.21 -17.77 6.88
CA PHE A 371 -18.57 -17.94 7.36
C PHE A 371 -19.34 -18.81 6.36
N ASP A 372 -19.93 -19.91 6.82
CA ASP A 372 -20.81 -20.74 6.01
C ASP A 372 -22.26 -20.28 6.22
N GLU A 373 -22.81 -19.55 5.25
CA GLU A 373 -24.21 -19.09 5.25
C GLU A 373 -25.22 -20.24 5.32
N ALA A 374 -24.85 -21.45 4.88
CA ALA A 374 -25.76 -22.60 4.89
C ALA A 374 -25.85 -23.28 6.26
N THR A 375 -24.84 -23.14 7.12
CA THR A 375 -24.78 -23.86 8.42
C THR A 375 -24.69 -22.94 9.64
N GLY A 376 -24.44 -21.64 9.45
CA GLY A 376 -24.32 -20.67 10.55
C GLY A 376 -23.15 -20.95 11.51
N ASN A 377 -22.21 -21.82 11.13
CA ASN A 377 -21.10 -22.26 11.97
C ASN A 377 -19.75 -21.81 11.39
N VAL A 378 -18.88 -21.30 12.26
CA VAL A 378 -17.47 -21.02 11.95
C VAL A 378 -16.67 -22.29 12.19
N TYR A 379 -16.06 -22.87 11.15
CA TYR A 379 -15.20 -24.04 11.30
C TYR A 379 -13.86 -23.65 11.96
N GLN A 380 -13.69 -23.94 13.24
CA GLN A 380 -12.37 -24.08 13.84
C GLN A 380 -11.81 -25.46 13.45
N LYS A 381 -10.81 -25.53 12.57
CA LYS A 381 -9.93 -26.70 12.47
C LYS A 381 -8.61 -26.38 13.20
N PHE A 382 -8.27 -27.28 14.11
CA PHE A 382 -7.09 -27.27 14.98
C PHE A 382 -5.77 -27.22 14.21
#